data_AF-A0A4Z0R5F1-F1
#
_entry.id   AF-A0A4Z0R5F1-F1
#
_cell.length_a   1.000
_cell.length_b   1.000
_cell.length_c   1.000
_cell.angle_alpha   90.00
_cell.angle_beta   90.00
_cell.angle_gamma   90.00
#
_symmetry.space_group_name_H-M   'P 1'
#
loop_
_entity.id
_entity.type
_entity.pdbx_description
1 polymer ?
#
loop_
_entity_poly.entity_id
_entity_poly.type
_entity_poly.pdbx_seq_one_letter_code
_entity_poly.pdbx_strand_id
1 'polypeptide(L)'
;MSNQQASPTSLTTGQVRLSYVHLFKAYANQPNQEPKFSVTVLLPKSDFATKQKIDAAINAAIQVGVSAKWNGVRPAQVPNPIYDGDGYRQNGELFAPECRGHWVFTASSKQQQPIVDMNVNPILEQSEVYSGIYARLNINFFPYFNSGKKGIGCGLGPVQKLADGEPLGNQMTAESAFGAGAGYAPPVQQQYQQPAQQPQYAPQPQQLGQTYTQPQQQYSQPVPTIQPQPRYGRQPQQQYGQQPQQQTQPQYGQQPQQQQYAPQVQYDPITGLPLPVGGVMGL
;
A
#
# COMPACT_ATOMS: atom_id res chain seq x y z
N MET A 1 -31.59 12.23 28.82
CA MET A 1 -30.18 12.30 28.42
C MET A 1 -29.66 10.88 28.34
N SER A 2 -29.60 10.32 27.13
CA SER A 2 -29.23 8.93 26.90
C SER A 2 -27.77 8.75 27.29
N ASN A 3 -27.53 7.99 28.36
CA ASN A 3 -26.20 7.55 28.77
C ASN A 3 -25.70 6.64 27.63
N GLN A 4 -25.02 7.20 26.62
CA GLN A 4 -24.25 6.41 25.68
C GLN A 4 -23.15 5.78 26.52
N GLN A 5 -23.37 4.54 26.95
CA GLN A 5 -22.31 3.69 27.48
C GLN A 5 -21.20 3.74 26.44
N ALA A 6 -20.11 4.44 26.77
CA ALA A 6 -18.92 4.41 25.96
C ALA A 6 -18.47 2.96 25.94
N SER A 7 -18.77 2.25 24.84
CA SER A 7 -18.29 0.89 24.65
C SER A 7 -16.77 0.93 24.83
N PRO A 8 -16.18 0.04 25.64
CA PRO A 8 -14.75 0.11 25.97
C PRO A 8 -13.86 -0.05 24.73
N THR A 9 -14.42 -0.47 23.60
CA THR A 9 -13.77 -0.64 22.30
C THR A 9 -14.05 0.49 21.31
N SER A 10 -14.99 1.39 21.62
CA SER A 10 -15.37 2.51 20.76
C SER A 10 -14.82 3.81 21.30
N LEU A 11 -14.31 4.66 20.43
CA LEU A 11 -13.91 6.02 20.80
C LEU A 11 -14.15 7.00 19.66
N THR A 12 -14.27 8.28 20.02
CA THR A 12 -14.25 9.37 19.05
C THR A 12 -12.85 10.00 19.06
N THR A 13 -12.25 10.13 17.88
CA THR A 13 -10.93 10.75 17.73
C THR A 13 -10.97 12.25 18.00
N GLY A 14 -9.80 12.82 18.29
CA GLY A 14 -9.57 14.26 18.10
C GLY A 14 -9.62 14.67 16.62
N GLN A 15 -9.06 15.84 16.32
CA GLN A 15 -8.90 16.29 14.94
C GLN A 15 -7.86 15.42 14.23
N VAL A 16 -8.29 14.74 13.18
CA VAL A 16 -7.44 13.88 12.35
C VAL A 16 -7.56 14.29 10.89
N ARG A 17 -6.52 13.99 10.10
CA ARG A 17 -6.54 14.22 8.65
C ARG A 17 -6.99 12.94 7.94
N LEU A 18 -7.89 13.07 6.97
CA LEU A 18 -8.38 11.93 6.20
C LEU A 18 -7.59 11.74 4.91
N SER A 19 -7.31 10.50 4.56
CA SER A 19 -6.69 10.10 3.29
C SER A 19 -7.43 8.89 2.70
N TYR A 20 -7.39 8.73 1.38
CA TYR A 20 -8.11 7.68 0.64
C TYR A 20 -9.57 7.56 1.08
N VAL A 21 -10.32 8.67 0.97
CA VAL A 21 -11.69 8.80 1.43
C VAL A 21 -12.65 8.06 0.50
N HIS A 22 -13.22 6.96 0.97
CA HIS A 22 -14.27 6.17 0.30
C HIS A 22 -15.53 6.08 1.18
N LEU A 23 -16.09 7.24 1.54
CA LEU A 23 -17.24 7.33 2.47
C LEU A 23 -18.61 7.32 1.76
N PHE A 24 -18.68 7.79 0.51
CA PHE A 24 -19.92 7.84 -0.27
C PHE A 24 -20.08 6.68 -1.25
N LYS A 25 -18.97 6.10 -1.69
CA LYS A 25 -18.94 4.95 -2.60
C LYS A 25 -18.08 3.86 -1.99
N ALA A 26 -18.64 2.67 -1.90
CA ALA A 26 -17.91 1.51 -1.43
C ALA A 26 -16.76 1.19 -2.41
N TYR A 27 -15.60 0.87 -1.87
CA TYR A 27 -14.39 0.59 -2.63
C TYR A 27 -13.84 -0.78 -2.24
N ALA A 28 -13.38 -1.53 -3.23
CA ALA A 28 -12.68 -2.80 -3.04
C ALA A 28 -11.19 -2.59 -3.31
N ASN A 29 -10.36 -2.77 -2.29
CA ASN A 29 -8.90 -2.62 -2.43
C ASN A 29 -8.30 -3.72 -3.32
N GLN A 30 -8.95 -4.89 -3.38
CA GLN A 30 -8.54 -5.97 -4.28
C GLN A 30 -9.72 -6.46 -5.13
N PRO A 31 -9.46 -6.97 -6.36
CA PRO A 31 -10.51 -7.37 -7.30
C PRO A 31 -11.52 -8.39 -6.73
N ASN A 32 -11.09 -9.20 -5.76
CA ASN A 32 -11.89 -10.27 -5.15
C ASN A 32 -12.41 -9.92 -3.73
N GLN A 33 -12.30 -8.66 -3.30
CA GLN A 33 -12.80 -8.23 -2.00
C GLN A 33 -14.17 -7.55 -2.11
N GLU A 34 -15.02 -7.80 -1.12
CA GLU A 34 -16.30 -7.11 -0.98
C GLU A 34 -16.06 -5.59 -0.85
N PRO A 35 -16.69 -4.75 -1.69
CA PRO A 35 -16.57 -3.30 -1.59
C PRO A 35 -17.03 -2.82 -0.22
N LYS A 36 -16.24 -1.94 0.40
CA LYS A 36 -16.53 -1.38 1.72
C LYS A 36 -16.33 0.12 1.72
N PHE A 37 -17.07 0.80 2.58
CA PHE A 37 -16.78 2.18 2.91
C PHE A 37 -15.54 2.20 3.78
N SER A 38 -14.53 2.94 3.37
CA SER A 38 -13.25 2.95 4.07
C SER A 38 -12.59 4.30 4.01
N VAL A 39 -11.77 4.58 5.00
CA VAL A 39 -10.96 5.79 5.07
C VAL A 39 -9.68 5.48 5.82
N THR A 40 -8.58 6.04 5.32
CA THR A 40 -7.30 6.03 6.04
C THR A 40 -7.24 7.28 6.91
N VAL A 41 -7.06 7.07 8.21
CA VAL A 41 -6.99 8.14 9.20
C VAL A 41 -5.53 8.40 9.53
N LEU A 42 -5.14 9.67 9.45
CA LEU A 42 -3.83 10.18 9.83
C LEU A 42 -4.00 10.93 11.15
N LEU A 43 -3.61 10.29 12.25
CA LEU A 43 -3.61 10.88 13.58
C LEU A 43 -2.24 11.49 13.85
N PRO A 44 -2.11 12.81 14.09
CA PRO A 44 -0.81 13.41 14.38
C PRO A 44 -0.20 12.79 15.64
N LYS A 45 1.12 12.52 15.63
CA LYS A 45 1.85 11.95 16.77
C LYS A 45 1.84 12.86 18.01
N SER A 46 1.54 14.14 17.85
CA SER A 46 1.36 15.09 18.95
C SER A 46 0.08 14.86 19.77
N ASP A 47 -0.93 14.17 19.22
CA ASP A 47 -2.16 13.85 19.95
C ASP A 47 -2.01 12.53 20.74
N PHE A 48 -1.25 12.62 21.82
CA PHE A 48 -1.03 11.51 22.75
C PHE A 48 -2.31 11.05 23.44
N ALA A 49 -3.27 11.95 23.66
CA ALA A 49 -4.52 11.64 24.34
C ALA A 49 -5.39 10.70 23.49
N THR A 50 -5.53 10.98 22.19
CA THR A 50 -6.25 10.10 21.28
C THR A 50 -5.51 8.78 21.09
N LYS A 51 -4.17 8.79 20.98
CA LYS A 51 -3.37 7.56 20.88
C LYS A 51 -3.57 6.65 22.09
N GLN A 52 -3.53 7.19 23.30
CA GLN A 52 -3.74 6.43 24.53
C GLN A 52 -5.15 5.80 24.59
N LYS A 53 -6.18 6.55 24.19
CA LYS A 53 -7.55 6.02 24.09
C LYS A 53 -7.65 4.87 23.09
N ILE A 54 -6.97 4.99 21.94
CA ILE A 54 -6.92 3.92 20.95
C ILE A 54 -6.22 2.68 21.52
N ASP A 55 -5.08 2.83 22.18
CA ASP A 55 -4.37 1.70 22.78
C ASP A 55 -5.22 1.00 23.86
N ALA A 56 -5.95 1.77 24.67
CA ALA A 56 -6.89 1.23 25.64
C ALA A 56 -8.02 0.45 24.96
N ALA A 57 -8.60 1.00 23.89
CA ALA A 57 -9.68 0.36 23.14
C ALA A 57 -9.23 -0.92 22.42
N ILE A 58 -8.00 -0.95 21.89
CA ILE A 58 -7.40 -2.16 21.31
C ILE A 58 -7.19 -3.22 22.38
N ASN A 59 -6.66 -2.85 23.55
CA ASN A 59 -6.50 -3.79 24.66
C ASN A 59 -7.85 -4.36 25.12
N ALA A 60 -8.89 -3.54 25.21
CA ALA A 60 -10.25 -4.01 25.50
C ALA A 60 -10.75 -4.97 24.42
N ALA A 61 -10.55 -4.65 23.13
CA ALA A 61 -10.94 -5.52 22.02
C ALA A 61 -10.17 -6.84 22.00
N ILE A 62 -8.91 -6.85 22.44
CA ILE A 62 -8.12 -8.08 22.63
C ILE A 62 -8.72 -8.96 23.71
N GLN A 63 -9.10 -8.39 24.86
CA GLN A 63 -9.72 -9.16 25.95
C GLN A 63 -11.05 -9.79 25.51
N VAL A 64 -11.88 -9.01 24.80
CA VAL A 64 -13.11 -9.52 24.17
C VAL A 64 -12.80 -10.58 23.12
N GLY A 65 -11.72 -10.43 22.35
CA GLY A 65 -11.29 -11.40 21.35
C GLY A 65 -10.92 -12.74 21.98
N VAL A 66 -10.15 -12.73 23.07
CA VAL A 66 -9.75 -13.93 23.80
C VAL A 66 -10.98 -14.68 24.33
N SER A 67 -11.92 -13.98 24.97
CA SER A 67 -13.09 -14.60 25.57
C SER A 67 -14.16 -15.05 24.56
N ALA A 68 -14.40 -14.27 23.50
CA ALA A 68 -15.57 -14.46 22.64
C ALA A 68 -15.28 -14.94 21.21
N LYS A 69 -14.06 -14.77 20.68
CA LYS A 69 -13.75 -15.06 19.26
C LYS A 69 -12.56 -16.00 19.03
N TRP A 70 -11.64 -16.09 19.98
CA TRP A 70 -10.37 -16.80 19.80
C TRP A 70 -10.28 -18.09 20.64
N ASN A 71 -11.40 -18.53 21.22
CA ASN A 71 -11.51 -19.74 22.05
C ASN A 71 -10.52 -19.76 23.23
N GLY A 72 -10.33 -18.62 23.90
CA GLY A 72 -9.39 -18.49 25.02
C GLY A 72 -7.91 -18.40 24.61
N VAL A 73 -7.57 -18.61 23.33
CA VAL A 73 -6.19 -18.62 22.86
C VAL A 73 -5.81 -17.27 22.23
N ARG A 74 -5.06 -16.47 22.98
CA ARG A 74 -4.47 -15.21 22.52
C ARG A 74 -3.31 -15.50 21.55
N PRO A 75 -3.29 -14.90 20.34
CA PRO A 75 -2.11 -14.92 19.47
C PRO A 75 -0.88 -14.34 20.16
N ALA A 76 0.31 -14.94 19.95
CA ALA A 76 1.57 -14.44 20.52
C ALA A 76 1.85 -12.97 20.11
N GLN A 77 1.55 -12.63 18.84
CA GLN A 77 1.47 -11.27 18.37
C GLN A 77 0.07 -11.04 17.80
N VAL A 78 -0.66 -10.08 18.38
CA VAL A 78 -1.94 -9.65 17.84
C VAL A 78 -1.67 -8.59 16.78
N PRO A 79 -2.06 -8.79 15.51
CA PRO A 79 -1.94 -7.77 14.48
C PRO A 79 -2.66 -6.48 14.91
N ASN A 80 -1.88 -5.40 15.05
CA ASN A 80 -2.38 -4.08 15.39
C ASN A 80 -2.80 -3.35 14.09
N PRO A 81 -4.01 -2.77 14.03
CA PRO A 81 -4.44 -1.98 12.87
C PRO A 81 -3.74 -0.60 12.74
N ILE A 82 -2.96 -0.17 13.74
CA ILE A 82 -2.21 1.09 13.71
C ILE A 82 -0.78 0.86 13.23
N TYR A 83 -0.36 1.71 12.29
CA TYR A 83 0.96 1.76 11.71
C TYR A 83 1.66 3.08 12.04
N ASP A 84 2.98 3.03 12.10
CA ASP A 84 3.81 4.22 12.13
C ASP A 84 4.00 4.75 10.70
N GLY A 85 3.48 5.94 10.42
CA GLY A 85 3.57 6.59 9.11
C GLY A 85 4.95 7.12 8.73
N ASP A 86 5.93 7.11 9.66
CA ASP A 86 7.33 7.39 9.35
C ASP A 86 8.12 6.14 8.92
N GLY A 87 7.51 4.96 9.11
CA GLY A 87 8.14 3.68 8.81
C GLY A 87 7.76 3.09 7.46
N TYR A 88 7.81 1.76 7.40
CA TYR A 88 7.42 0.97 6.25
C TYR A 88 6.05 0.32 6.47
N ARG A 89 5.30 0.18 5.39
CA ARG A 89 4.10 -0.66 5.33
C ARG A 89 4.48 -2.14 5.46
N GLN A 90 3.50 -3.01 5.73
CA GLN A 90 3.74 -4.46 5.81
C GLN A 90 4.31 -5.06 4.51
N ASN A 91 4.12 -4.40 3.37
CA ASN A 91 4.66 -4.81 2.08
C ASN A 91 6.09 -4.28 1.81
N GLY A 92 6.72 -3.61 2.77
CA GLY A 92 8.07 -3.06 2.64
C GLY A 92 8.17 -1.73 1.92
N GLU A 93 7.05 -1.13 1.50
CA GLU A 93 7.03 0.20 0.90
C GLU A 93 7.01 1.30 1.96
N LEU A 94 7.64 2.44 1.66
CA LEU A 94 7.52 3.62 2.51
C LEU A 94 6.07 4.11 2.50
N PHE A 95 5.61 4.60 3.65
CA PHE A 95 4.37 5.36 3.66
C PHE A 95 4.53 6.65 2.83
N ALA A 96 3.41 7.07 2.26
CA ALA A 96 3.34 8.28 1.47
C ALA A 96 3.74 9.50 2.32
N PRO A 97 4.30 10.57 1.72
CA PRO A 97 4.85 11.69 2.47
C PRO A 97 3.84 12.36 3.41
N GLU A 98 2.55 12.33 3.09
CA GLU A 98 1.47 12.85 3.95
C GLU A 98 1.32 12.08 5.27
N CYS A 99 1.82 10.85 5.37
CA CYS A 99 1.74 10.02 6.56
C CYS A 99 2.86 10.29 7.57
N ARG A 100 3.92 11.02 7.18
CA ARG A 100 5.06 11.30 8.06
C ARG A 100 4.61 12.11 9.28
N GLY A 101 5.13 11.78 10.46
CA GLY A 101 4.72 12.36 11.73
C GLY A 101 3.31 11.97 12.20
N HIS A 102 2.66 10.99 11.55
CA HIS A 102 1.31 10.54 11.89
C HIS A 102 1.27 9.04 12.20
N TRP A 103 0.37 8.67 13.11
CA TRP A 103 -0.14 7.30 13.23
C TRP A 103 -1.18 7.06 12.15
N VAL A 104 -1.00 5.98 11.38
CA VAL A 104 -1.84 5.65 10.23
C VAL A 104 -2.66 4.42 10.54
N PHE A 105 -3.98 4.48 10.35
CA PHE A 105 -4.83 3.30 10.44
C PHE A 105 -6.00 3.41 9.47
N THR A 106 -6.52 2.28 9.00
CA THR A 106 -7.65 2.25 8.08
C THR A 106 -8.89 1.77 8.81
N ALA A 107 -9.93 2.60 8.83
CA ALA A 107 -11.25 2.24 9.34
C ALA A 107 -12.16 1.83 8.18
N SER A 108 -12.98 0.79 8.38
CA SER A 108 -13.90 0.33 7.34
C SER A 108 -15.27 -0.07 7.89
N SER A 109 -16.31 0.07 7.08
CA SER A 109 -17.66 -0.41 7.35
C SER A 109 -18.29 -0.98 6.10
N LYS A 110 -19.19 -1.96 6.27
CA LYS A 110 -20.01 -2.51 5.19
C LYS A 110 -21.17 -1.58 4.82
N GLN A 111 -21.62 -0.77 5.78
CA GLN A 111 -22.74 0.15 5.63
C GLN A 111 -22.22 1.58 5.57
N GLN A 112 -22.88 2.41 4.76
CA GLN A 112 -22.58 3.83 4.71
C GLN A 112 -22.80 4.44 6.10
N GLN A 113 -21.79 5.16 6.59
CA GLN A 113 -21.88 5.85 7.87
C GLN A 113 -22.39 7.28 7.65
N PRO A 114 -23.11 7.86 8.63
CA PRO A 114 -23.50 9.25 8.55
C PRO A 114 -22.27 10.15 8.56
N ILE A 115 -22.27 11.12 7.66
CA ILE A 115 -21.23 12.14 7.53
C ILE A 115 -21.91 13.46 7.88
N VAL A 116 -21.36 14.19 8.85
CA VAL A 116 -21.98 15.39 9.39
C VAL A 116 -21.01 16.57 9.43
N ASP A 117 -21.55 17.78 9.46
CA ASP A 117 -20.80 19.02 9.68
C ASP A 117 -20.54 19.27 11.19
N MET A 118 -19.94 20.43 11.51
CA MET A 118 -19.70 20.85 12.89
C MET A 118 -20.98 21.02 13.73
N ASN A 119 -22.10 21.31 13.07
CA ASN A 119 -23.42 21.48 13.68
C ASN A 119 -24.25 20.18 13.70
N VAL A 120 -23.65 19.05 13.30
CA VAL A 120 -24.30 17.73 13.22
C VAL A 120 -25.39 17.67 12.14
N ASN A 121 -25.32 18.52 11.12
CA ASN A 121 -26.17 18.40 9.93
C ASN A 121 -25.55 17.39 8.96
N PRO A 122 -26.35 16.55 8.29
CA PRO A 122 -25.84 15.59 7.33
C PRO A 122 -25.25 16.29 6.10
N ILE A 123 -24.02 15.93 5.73
CA ILE A 123 -23.37 16.35 4.49
C ILE A 123 -23.67 15.30 3.42
N LEU A 124 -24.38 15.71 2.37
CA LEU A 124 -24.69 14.85 1.22
C LEU A 124 -23.75 15.10 0.03
N GLU A 125 -23.15 16.28 -0.01
CA GLU A 125 -22.27 16.70 -1.10
C GLU A 125 -20.90 16.02 -0.98
N GLN A 126 -20.54 15.24 -2.01
CA GLN A 126 -19.27 14.53 -2.08
C GLN A 126 -18.08 15.48 -2.27
N SER A 127 -18.33 16.69 -2.78
CA SER A 127 -17.31 17.71 -3.00
C SER A 127 -16.77 18.30 -1.68
N GLU A 128 -17.59 18.32 -0.62
CA GLU A 128 -17.17 18.85 0.68
C GLU A 128 -16.26 17.89 1.47
N VAL A 129 -16.22 16.63 1.06
CA VAL A 129 -15.54 15.56 1.79
C VAL A 129 -14.63 14.79 0.83
N TYR A 130 -13.39 15.26 0.79
CA TYR A 130 -12.31 14.73 -0.04
C TYR A 130 -11.11 14.29 0.81
N SER A 131 -10.21 13.52 0.23
CA SER A 131 -8.93 13.18 0.87
C SER A 131 -8.14 14.45 1.13
N GLY A 132 -7.76 14.72 2.38
CA GLY A 132 -7.07 15.94 2.79
C GLY A 132 -7.77 16.76 3.87
N ILE A 133 -9.08 16.58 4.03
CA ILE A 133 -9.88 17.30 5.04
C ILE A 133 -9.49 16.91 6.47
N TYR A 134 -9.83 17.79 7.41
CA TYR A 134 -9.77 17.53 8.84
C TYR A 134 -11.14 17.17 9.40
N ALA A 135 -11.20 16.08 10.14
CA ALA A 135 -12.44 15.51 10.66
C ALA A 135 -12.25 14.88 12.05
N ARG A 136 -13.35 14.50 12.68
CA ARG A 136 -13.41 13.57 13.81
C ARG A 136 -14.15 12.32 13.36
N LEU A 137 -13.73 11.17 13.84
CA LEU A 137 -14.38 9.90 13.52
C LEU A 137 -14.69 9.18 14.81
N ASN A 138 -15.87 8.59 14.86
CA ASN A 138 -16.13 7.52 15.79
C ASN A 138 -15.57 6.23 15.19
N ILE A 139 -14.71 5.54 15.93
CA ILE A 139 -14.09 4.29 15.54
C ILE A 139 -14.37 3.23 16.59
N ASN A 140 -14.59 1.99 16.15
CA ASN A 140 -14.79 0.86 17.04
C ASN A 140 -13.82 -0.26 16.71
N PHE A 141 -13.05 -0.70 17.69
CA PHE A 141 -12.12 -1.82 17.55
C PHE A 141 -12.83 -3.14 17.83
N PHE A 142 -12.72 -4.10 16.93
CA PHE A 142 -13.38 -5.39 17.10
C PHE A 142 -12.41 -6.54 16.82
N PRO A 143 -12.45 -7.62 17.61
CA PRO A 143 -11.69 -8.82 17.29
C PRO A 143 -12.30 -9.53 16.10
N TYR A 144 -11.47 -9.96 15.17
CA TYR A 144 -11.86 -10.82 14.07
C TYR A 144 -11.13 -12.17 14.12
N PHE A 145 -11.78 -13.16 13.53
CA PHE A 145 -11.20 -14.44 13.15
C PHE A 145 -11.67 -14.73 11.74
N ASN A 146 -10.77 -14.68 10.77
CA ASN A 146 -11.10 -14.89 9.35
C ASN A 146 -10.04 -15.76 8.68
N SER A 147 -10.47 -16.89 8.12
CA SER A 147 -9.60 -17.86 7.43
C SER A 147 -8.32 -18.20 8.23
N GLY A 148 -8.48 -18.49 9.53
CA GLY A 148 -7.36 -18.83 10.42
C GLY A 148 -6.58 -17.63 10.97
N LYS A 149 -6.79 -16.41 10.47
CA LYS A 149 -6.14 -15.19 10.95
C LYS A 149 -6.95 -14.54 12.07
N LYS A 150 -6.33 -14.40 13.24
CA LYS A 150 -6.85 -13.67 14.40
C LYS A 150 -6.25 -12.27 14.43
N GLY A 151 -7.04 -11.24 14.70
CA GLY A 151 -6.54 -9.88 14.82
C GLY A 151 -7.61 -8.89 15.25
N ILE A 152 -7.23 -7.60 15.31
CA ILE A 152 -8.16 -6.51 15.64
C ILE A 152 -8.44 -5.71 14.37
N GLY A 153 -9.73 -5.54 14.06
CA GLY A 153 -10.22 -4.69 12.99
C GLY A 153 -10.60 -3.31 13.52
N CYS A 154 -10.56 -2.32 12.64
CA CYS A 154 -11.03 -0.96 12.91
C CYS A 154 -12.33 -0.72 12.14
N GLY A 155 -13.42 -0.60 12.87
CA GLY A 155 -14.76 -0.30 12.37
C GLY A 155 -14.94 1.20 12.22
N LEU A 156 -15.43 1.61 11.05
CA LEU A 156 -15.78 2.99 10.77
C LEU A 156 -17.19 3.28 11.31
N GLY A 157 -17.31 4.29 12.16
CA GLY A 157 -18.57 4.87 12.61
C GLY A 157 -18.85 6.23 11.95
N PRO A 158 -19.73 7.05 12.56
CA PRO A 158 -20.02 8.41 12.11
C PRO A 158 -18.77 9.29 11.93
N VAL A 159 -18.79 10.14 10.90
CA VAL A 159 -17.70 11.07 10.57
C VAL A 159 -18.21 12.50 10.68
N GLN A 160 -17.47 13.36 11.38
CA GLN A 160 -17.75 14.78 11.50
C GLN A 160 -16.66 15.60 10.82
N LYS A 161 -17.00 16.35 9.76
CA LYS A 161 -16.09 17.32 9.13
C LYS A 161 -15.85 18.50 10.08
N LEU A 162 -14.59 18.92 10.22
CA LEU A 162 -14.20 20.08 11.01
C LEU A 162 -13.71 21.23 10.15
N ALA A 163 -12.82 20.94 9.20
CA ALA A 163 -12.20 21.96 8.37
C ALA A 163 -11.74 21.36 7.03
N ASP A 164 -11.68 22.22 6.03
CA ASP A 164 -11.02 21.93 4.77
C ASP A 164 -9.50 21.89 4.95
N GLY A 165 -8.81 21.17 4.08
CA GLY A 165 -7.37 21.02 4.10
C GLY A 165 -6.84 20.80 2.69
N GLU A 166 -5.52 20.81 2.51
CA GLU A 166 -4.93 20.60 1.18
C GLU A 166 -5.38 19.23 0.62
N PRO A 167 -5.99 19.18 -0.58
CA PRO A 167 -6.40 17.95 -1.22
C PRO A 167 -5.22 16.99 -1.37
N LEU A 168 -5.43 15.74 -0.95
CA LEU A 168 -4.48 14.65 -1.03
C LEU A 168 -4.94 13.65 -2.09
N GLY A 169 -4.19 13.50 -3.16
CA GLY A 169 -4.46 12.46 -4.15
C GLY A 169 -3.62 12.61 -5.41
N ASN A 170 -3.45 11.50 -6.14
CA ASN A 170 -2.79 11.46 -7.45
C ASN A 170 -3.65 12.09 -8.57
N GLN A 171 -4.32 13.22 -8.29
CA GLN A 171 -4.87 14.03 -9.37
C GLN A 171 -3.68 14.77 -9.98
N MET A 172 -3.25 14.33 -11.16
CA MET A 172 -2.40 15.15 -12.02
C MET A 172 -3.14 16.48 -12.19
N THR A 173 -2.59 17.58 -11.68
CA THR A 173 -3.23 18.90 -11.86
C THR A 173 -3.35 19.16 -13.34
N ALA A 174 -4.41 19.86 -13.78
CA ALA A 174 -4.57 20.20 -15.19
C ALA A 174 -3.32 20.91 -15.75
N GLU A 175 -2.63 21.69 -14.94
CA GLU A 175 -1.34 22.31 -15.28
C GLU A 175 -0.23 21.29 -15.53
N SER A 176 -0.16 20.22 -14.74
CA SER A 176 0.80 19.13 -14.96
C SER A 176 0.38 18.16 -16.08
N ALA A 177 -0.92 18.05 -16.38
CA ALA A 177 -1.46 17.21 -17.45
C ALA A 177 -1.41 17.88 -18.84
N PHE A 178 -1.64 19.19 -18.91
CA PHE A 178 -1.80 19.93 -20.16
C PHE A 178 -0.74 21.02 -20.39
N GLY A 179 0.09 21.35 -19.40
CA GLY A 179 1.04 22.46 -19.47
C GLY A 179 0.34 23.82 -19.54
N ALA A 180 0.95 24.87 -19.00
CA ALA A 180 0.49 26.23 -19.28
C ALA A 180 0.49 26.41 -20.81
N GLY A 181 -0.67 26.71 -21.39
CA GLY A 181 -0.91 26.69 -22.82
C GLY A 181 0.25 27.30 -23.60
N ALA A 182 0.98 26.47 -24.34
CA ALA A 182 1.83 26.95 -25.42
C ALA A 182 0.90 27.70 -26.37
N GLY A 183 0.94 29.03 -26.29
CA GLY A 183 0.14 29.90 -27.13
C GLY A 183 0.31 29.47 -28.58
N TYR A 184 -0.80 29.18 -29.23
CA TYR A 184 -0.85 28.95 -30.66
C TYR A 184 -0.43 30.27 -31.33
N ALA A 185 0.85 30.42 -31.65
CA ALA A 185 1.35 31.57 -32.40
C ALA A 185 1.05 31.32 -33.89
N PRO A 186 0.22 32.16 -34.55
CA PRO A 186 -0.01 32.02 -35.98
C PRO A 186 1.28 32.32 -36.77
N PRO A 187 1.52 31.65 -37.91
CA PRO A 187 2.75 31.83 -38.68
C PRO A 187 2.85 33.24 -39.26
N VAL A 188 3.95 33.93 -38.97
CA VAL A 188 4.30 35.25 -39.52
C VAL A 188 4.92 35.12 -40.91
N GLN A 189 4.44 35.89 -41.88
CA GLN A 189 4.96 35.96 -43.25
C GLN A 189 6.25 36.80 -43.29
N GLN A 190 7.31 36.29 -43.93
CA GLN A 190 8.59 36.99 -44.09
C GLN A 190 8.57 37.96 -45.29
N GLN A 191 8.94 39.21 -45.04
CA GLN A 191 9.14 40.25 -46.06
C GLN A 191 10.64 40.36 -46.42
N TYR A 192 10.97 40.25 -47.70
CA TYR A 192 12.32 40.35 -48.25
C TYR A 192 12.83 41.80 -48.30
N GLN A 193 14.12 42.02 -48.02
CA GLN A 193 14.83 43.29 -48.26
C GLN A 193 16.12 43.06 -49.06
N GLN A 194 16.33 43.91 -50.08
CA GLN A 194 17.46 43.93 -51.02
C GLN A 194 18.67 44.70 -50.46
N PRO A 195 19.93 44.35 -50.84
CA PRO A 195 21.12 45.15 -50.52
C PRO A 195 21.57 46.11 -51.64
N ALA A 196 22.06 47.30 -51.24
CA ALA A 196 22.55 48.39 -52.09
C ALA A 196 24.09 48.40 -52.27
N GLN A 197 24.56 49.10 -53.31
CA GLN A 197 25.91 49.05 -53.92
C GLN A 197 26.96 50.09 -53.41
N GLN A 198 28.23 49.76 -53.73
CA GLN A 198 29.60 50.37 -53.67
C GLN A 198 29.77 51.87 -54.09
N PRO A 199 30.95 52.60 -54.00
CA PRO A 199 32.37 52.23 -54.36
C PRO A 199 33.57 52.89 -53.58
N GLN A 200 34.75 52.26 -53.40
CA GLN A 200 36.03 52.12 -54.18
C GLN A 200 37.00 53.34 -54.23
N TYR A 201 38.28 53.17 -53.82
CA TYR A 201 39.53 53.72 -54.45
C TYR A 201 40.88 53.12 -53.89
N ALA A 202 41.59 52.37 -54.76
CA ALA A 202 43.04 52.29 -55.16
C ALA A 202 44.27 52.29 -54.15
N PRO A 203 45.54 51.94 -54.55
CA PRO A 203 46.21 50.65 -54.21
C PRO A 203 47.71 50.67 -53.77
N GLN A 204 48.29 49.45 -53.53
CA GLN A 204 49.71 48.97 -53.50
C GLN A 204 50.42 48.68 -52.13
N PRO A 205 51.45 47.78 -52.04
CA PRO A 205 51.48 46.36 -52.45
C PRO A 205 52.15 45.37 -51.43
N GLN A 206 51.75 44.08 -51.53
CA GLN A 206 52.45 42.79 -51.26
C GLN A 206 53.33 42.57 -50.01
N GLN A 207 52.99 41.51 -49.23
CA GLN A 207 53.94 40.46 -48.80
C GLN A 207 53.24 39.16 -48.33
N LEU A 208 54.01 38.07 -48.33
CA LEU A 208 53.60 36.66 -48.42
C LEU A 208 52.94 36.04 -47.16
N GLY A 209 51.95 35.18 -47.42
CA GLY A 209 51.93 33.78 -46.92
C GLY A 209 51.19 33.48 -45.61
N GLN A 210 50.14 32.67 -45.70
CA GLN A 210 49.87 31.43 -44.94
C GLN A 210 48.36 31.14 -44.93
N THR A 211 48.04 29.87 -45.19
CA THR A 211 46.72 29.33 -45.50
C THR A 211 45.95 28.96 -44.24
N TYR A 212 44.65 29.31 -44.18
CA TYR A 212 43.71 28.83 -43.17
C TYR A 212 42.52 28.18 -43.87
N THR A 213 42.32 26.89 -43.66
CA THR A 213 41.11 26.16 -44.05
C THR A 213 40.10 26.16 -42.89
N GLN A 214 38.93 26.75 -43.13
CA GLN A 214 37.73 26.54 -42.30
C GLN A 214 37.05 25.21 -42.70
N PRO A 215 36.50 24.45 -41.75
CA PRO A 215 35.49 23.44 -42.06
C PRO A 215 34.07 23.98 -41.91
N GLN A 216 33.27 23.78 -42.97
CA GLN A 216 31.81 23.97 -43.01
C GLN A 216 31.09 23.01 -42.05
N GLN A 217 30.09 23.51 -41.32
CA GLN A 217 29.12 22.65 -40.63
C GLN A 217 27.95 22.32 -41.55
N GLN A 218 27.78 21.03 -41.82
CA GLN A 218 26.69 20.45 -42.59
C GLN A 218 25.61 19.94 -41.63
N TYR A 219 24.41 20.52 -41.71
CA TYR A 219 23.22 20.02 -41.02
C TYR A 219 22.81 18.68 -41.62
N SER A 220 22.62 17.65 -40.78
CA SER A 220 21.95 16.39 -41.14
C SER A 220 20.94 16.02 -40.06
N GLN A 221 19.73 15.65 -40.50
CA GLN A 221 18.64 15.17 -39.66
C GLN A 221 18.89 13.70 -39.24
N PRO A 222 18.56 13.27 -38.02
CA PRO A 222 18.58 11.86 -37.66
C PRO A 222 17.25 11.16 -37.99
N VAL A 223 17.36 10.08 -38.77
CA VAL A 223 16.37 8.99 -38.93
C VAL A 223 16.48 7.98 -37.75
N PRO A 224 15.39 7.30 -37.36
CA PRO A 224 15.38 6.39 -36.20
C PRO A 224 16.07 5.05 -36.50
N THR A 225 16.90 4.57 -35.57
CA THR A 225 17.49 3.21 -35.60
C THR A 225 17.11 2.40 -34.37
N ILE A 226 16.90 1.11 -34.61
CA ILE A 226 16.39 0.07 -33.74
C ILE A 226 17.60 -0.61 -33.05
N GLN A 227 17.60 -0.74 -31.73
CA GLN A 227 18.71 -1.39 -30.98
C GLN A 227 18.45 -2.89 -30.75
N PRO A 228 19.45 -3.77 -31.00
CA PRO A 228 19.39 -5.20 -30.65
C PRO A 228 19.90 -5.52 -29.23
N GLN A 229 19.26 -6.52 -28.59
CA GLN A 229 19.58 -7.07 -27.25
C GLN A 229 20.82 -8.00 -27.25
N PRO A 230 21.63 -8.02 -26.17
CA PRO A 230 22.70 -9.01 -26.00
C PRO A 230 22.23 -10.33 -25.33
N ARG A 231 22.64 -11.46 -25.92
CA ARG A 231 22.59 -12.83 -25.37
C ARG A 231 23.76 -13.10 -24.43
N TYR A 232 23.53 -13.73 -23.27
CA TYR A 232 24.51 -14.57 -22.58
C TYR A 232 23.82 -15.71 -21.79
N GLY A 233 24.36 -16.94 -21.88
CA GLY A 233 24.23 -18.01 -20.89
C GLY A 233 23.17 -19.10 -21.11
N ARG A 234 23.54 -20.22 -21.76
CA ARG A 234 22.86 -21.53 -21.67
C ARG A 234 23.52 -22.37 -20.57
N GLN A 235 22.71 -23.02 -19.72
CA GLN A 235 23.09 -24.20 -18.93
C GLN A 235 22.40 -25.46 -19.51
N PRO A 236 23.00 -26.66 -19.41
CA PRO A 236 22.46 -27.88 -20.03
C PRO A 236 21.39 -28.58 -19.18
N GLN A 237 20.30 -29.01 -19.83
CA GLN A 237 19.23 -29.85 -19.28
C GLN A 237 19.66 -31.32 -19.24
N GLN A 238 19.40 -31.99 -18.10
CA GLN A 238 19.42 -33.45 -17.98
C GLN A 238 18.08 -34.06 -18.39
N GLN A 239 18.18 -35.22 -19.02
CA GLN A 239 17.14 -36.01 -19.67
C GLN A 239 16.80 -37.24 -18.81
N TYR A 240 15.53 -37.39 -18.42
CA TYR A 240 14.89 -38.65 -18.00
C TYR A 240 13.41 -38.46 -18.38
N GLY A 241 12.77 -39.20 -19.28
CA GLY A 241 12.61 -40.66 -19.35
C GLY A 241 11.11 -40.93 -19.23
N GLN A 242 10.41 -41.12 -20.36
CA GLN A 242 8.97 -41.39 -20.40
C GLN A 242 8.67 -42.87 -20.06
N GLN A 243 7.59 -43.12 -19.31
CA GLN A 243 6.89 -44.42 -19.30
C GLN A 243 5.36 -44.22 -19.35
N PRO A 244 4.59 -45.12 -19.99
CA PRO A 244 3.20 -44.88 -20.36
C PRO A 244 2.16 -45.33 -19.33
N GLN A 245 0.96 -44.73 -19.47
CA GLN A 245 -0.26 -44.91 -18.69
C GLN A 245 -0.79 -46.36 -18.68
N GLN A 246 -1.30 -46.81 -17.54
CA GLN A 246 -2.32 -47.87 -17.45
C GLN A 246 -3.49 -47.41 -16.58
N GLN A 247 -4.69 -47.60 -17.14
CA GLN A 247 -5.99 -47.44 -16.49
C GLN A 247 -6.28 -48.62 -15.56
N THR A 248 -6.81 -48.37 -14.37
CA THR A 248 -7.66 -49.33 -13.64
C THR A 248 -8.67 -48.62 -12.73
N GLN A 249 -9.84 -49.25 -12.63
CA GLN A 249 -11.14 -48.83 -12.09
C GLN A 249 -11.21 -48.55 -10.56
N PRO A 250 -12.32 -47.94 -10.07
CA PRO A 250 -12.49 -47.60 -8.65
C PRO A 250 -12.98 -48.79 -7.81
N GLN A 251 -12.29 -49.09 -6.71
CA GLN A 251 -12.69 -50.11 -5.73
C GLN A 251 -13.16 -49.45 -4.42
N TYR A 252 -14.36 -49.83 -4.00
CA TYR A 252 -15.04 -49.42 -2.78
C TYR A 252 -14.36 -49.97 -1.51
N GLY A 253 -14.25 -49.08 -0.51
CA GLY A 253 -14.36 -49.34 0.94
C GLY A 253 -13.33 -50.23 1.61
N GLN A 254 -12.55 -49.68 2.56
CA GLN A 254 -12.13 -50.35 3.82
C GLN A 254 -11.74 -49.32 4.90
N GLN A 255 -12.00 -49.70 6.16
CA GLN A 255 -11.95 -48.91 7.39
C GLN A 255 -10.52 -48.53 7.83
N PRO A 256 -10.33 -47.47 8.65
CA PRO A 256 -9.01 -47.10 9.17
C PRO A 256 -8.55 -48.04 10.30
N GLN A 257 -7.40 -48.71 10.10
CA GLN A 257 -6.66 -49.41 11.15
C GLN A 257 -5.86 -48.42 12.02
N GLN A 258 -5.86 -48.69 13.32
CA GLN A 258 -5.21 -47.92 14.37
C GLN A 258 -3.68 -47.99 14.27
N GLN A 259 -3.00 -46.83 14.33
CA GLN A 259 -1.55 -46.76 14.45
C GLN A 259 -1.11 -47.14 15.86
N GLN A 260 -0.41 -48.26 15.97
CA GLN A 260 0.23 -48.75 17.18
C GLN A 260 1.53 -47.98 17.42
N TYR A 261 1.61 -47.23 18.52
CA TYR A 261 2.82 -46.51 18.95
C TYR A 261 3.90 -47.52 19.38
N ALA A 262 5.10 -47.40 18.79
CA ALA A 262 6.29 -48.12 19.25
C ALA A 262 6.92 -47.39 20.47
N PRO A 263 7.41 -48.11 21.49
CA PRO A 263 8.01 -47.51 22.68
C PRO A 263 9.37 -46.86 22.36
N GLN A 264 9.59 -45.67 22.89
CA GLN A 264 10.85 -44.91 22.78
C GLN A 264 11.94 -45.59 23.64
N VAL A 265 13.09 -45.90 23.02
CA VAL A 265 14.27 -46.44 23.70
C VAL A 265 15.06 -45.27 24.28
N GLN A 266 15.23 -45.23 25.61
CA GLN A 266 15.99 -44.19 26.29
C GLN A 266 17.46 -44.60 26.39
N TYR A 267 18.35 -43.76 25.86
CA TYR A 267 19.79 -43.99 25.85
C TYR A 267 20.46 -43.24 27.00
N ASP A 268 21.50 -43.83 27.58
CA ASP A 268 22.31 -43.19 28.62
C ASP A 268 23.17 -42.05 28.02
N PRO A 269 23.14 -40.82 28.57
CA PRO A 269 23.85 -39.67 28.02
C PRO A 269 25.38 -39.72 28.17
N ILE A 270 25.94 -40.65 28.95
CA ILE A 270 27.39 -40.79 29.16
C ILE A 270 27.99 -41.91 28.31
N THR A 271 27.23 -42.99 28.08
CA THR A 271 27.76 -44.19 27.41
C THR A 271 27.12 -44.52 26.05
N GLY A 272 26.01 -43.88 25.68
CA GLY A 272 25.37 -44.06 24.36
C GLY A 272 24.79 -45.46 24.11
N LEU A 273 24.77 -46.32 25.12
CA LEU A 273 24.19 -47.66 25.04
C LEU A 273 22.69 -47.60 25.42
N PRO A 274 21.84 -48.44 24.79
CA PRO A 274 20.42 -48.52 25.14
C PRO A 274 20.25 -49.10 26.55
N LEU A 275 19.45 -48.44 27.39
CA LEU A 275 19.12 -48.96 28.72
C LEU A 275 18.20 -50.20 28.58
N PRO A 276 18.50 -51.33 29.24
CA PRO A 276 17.61 -52.48 29.23
C PRO A 276 16.30 -52.13 29.94
N VAL A 277 15.18 -52.29 29.23
CA VAL A 277 13.82 -52.09 29.74
C VAL A 277 13.50 -53.21 30.73
N GLY A 278 13.78 -52.96 32.01
CA GLY A 278 13.41 -53.85 33.12
C GLY A 278 11.93 -53.72 33.45
N GLY A 279 11.14 -54.74 33.10
CA GLY A 279 9.75 -54.86 33.51
C GLY A 279 9.63 -55.15 35.01
N VAL A 280 8.96 -54.26 35.73
CA VAL A 280 8.42 -54.55 37.07
C VAL A 280 6.98 -55.01 36.87
N MET A 281 6.77 -56.31 36.99
CA MET A 281 5.46 -56.95 37.08
C MET A 281 4.92 -56.68 38.49
N GLY A 282 3.91 -55.83 38.59
CA GLY A 282 3.23 -55.48 39.85
C GLY A 282 2.27 -56.58 40.32
N LEU A 283 2.19 -56.69 41.65
CA LEU A 283 1.38 -57.60 42.48
C LEU A 283 -0.13 -57.50 42.23
#